data_AF-A0A238UC49-F1
#
_entry.id   AF-A0A238UC49-F1
#
_cell.length_a   1.000
_cell.length_b   1.000
_cell.length_c   1.000
_cell.angle_alpha   90.00
_cell.angle_beta   90.00
_cell.angle_gamma   90.00
#
_symmetry.space_group_name_H-M   'P 1'
#
loop_
_entity.id
_entity.type
_entity.pdbx_description
1 polymer ?
#
loop_
_entity_poly.entity_id
_entity_poly.type
_entity_poly.pdbx_seq_one_letter_code
_entity_poly.pdbx_strand_id
1 'polypeptide(L)'
;MDKIFKWIYELLKWLAKITGFSYNEINVIVYYIIIPSLFLYLLSRIVKNYTIILSFLVFIFTTLLFIKNFKLFSDHLFKKSVNFLNWFQIIGLNYIQASVIICVFIPFLIILILLLYRKKQV
;
A
#
# COMPACT_ATOMS: atom_id res chain seq x y z
N MET A 1 11.12 8.29 -14.05
CA MET A 1 10.22 7.84 -12.95
C MET A 1 9.53 9.03 -12.28
N ASP A 2 10.07 10.24 -12.41
CA ASP A 2 9.56 11.46 -11.76
C ASP A 2 8.14 11.84 -12.21
N LYS A 3 7.81 11.63 -13.49
CA LYS A 3 6.42 11.82 -13.97
C LYS A 3 5.45 10.89 -13.23
N ILE A 4 5.75 9.59 -13.15
CA ILE A 4 4.90 8.60 -12.47
C ILE A 4 4.78 8.95 -10.99
N PHE A 5 5.90 9.26 -10.34
CA PHE A 5 5.92 9.70 -8.95
C PHE A 5 5.03 10.93 -8.72
N LYS A 6 5.17 11.96 -9.58
CA LYS A 6 4.35 13.18 -9.49
C LYS A 6 2.86 12.87 -9.67
N TRP A 7 2.49 12.04 -10.65
CA TRP A 7 1.10 11.64 -10.86
C TRP A 7 0.50 10.96 -9.63
N ILE A 8 1.23 10.02 -9.02
CA ILE A 8 0.78 9.32 -7.81
C ILE A 8 0.68 10.27 -6.64
N TYR A 9 1.68 11.13 -6.47
CA TYR A 9 1.69 12.14 -5.42
C TYR A 9 0.49 13.09 -5.50
N GLU A 10 0.17 13.60 -6.70
CA GLU A 10 -1.00 14.44 -6.93
C GLU A 10 -2.31 13.67 -6.66
N LEU A 11 -2.39 12.40 -7.07
CA LEU A 11 -3.55 11.54 -6.79
C LEU A 11 -3.76 11.35 -5.28
N LEU A 12 -2.71 11.04 -4.53
CA LEU A 12 -2.78 10.88 -3.07
C LEU A 12 -3.15 12.20 -2.37
N LYS A 13 -2.61 13.32 -2.85
CA LYS A 13 -2.98 14.66 -2.35
C LYS A 13 -4.44 15.00 -2.63
N TRP A 14 -4.94 14.65 -3.81
CA TRP A 14 -6.33 14.85 -4.17
C TRP A 14 -7.25 14.03 -3.26
N LEU A 15 -6.91 12.76 -2.99
CA LEU A 15 -7.61 11.92 -2.01
C LEU A 15 -7.58 12.51 -0.60
N ALA A 16 -6.43 13.03 -0.16
CA ALA A 16 -6.28 13.71 1.13
C ALA A 16 -7.23 14.92 1.23
N LYS A 17 -7.32 15.73 0.17
CA LYS A 17 -8.22 16.89 0.11
C LYS A 17 -9.70 16.50 0.22
N ILE A 18 -10.11 15.40 -0.42
CA ILE A 18 -11.52 14.96 -0.42
C ILE A 18 -11.92 14.35 0.93
N THR A 19 -11.03 13.57 1.52
CA THR A 19 -11.31 12.83 2.76
C THR A 19 -11.13 13.67 4.02
N GLY A 20 -10.38 14.78 3.93
CA GLY A 20 -9.97 15.58 5.09
C GLY A 20 -8.79 14.99 5.87
N PHE A 21 -8.27 13.82 5.45
CA PHE A 21 -7.04 13.26 6.00
C PHE A 21 -5.80 13.96 5.45
N SER A 22 -4.69 13.87 6.18
CA SER A 22 -3.38 14.28 5.70
C SER A 22 -2.85 13.34 4.61
N TYR A 23 -1.87 13.83 3.85
CA TYR A 23 -1.17 13.03 2.85
C TYR A 23 -0.55 11.76 3.46
N ASN A 24 0.04 11.85 4.66
CA ASN A 24 0.67 10.71 5.33
C ASN A 24 -0.36 9.65 5.73
N GLU A 25 -1.51 10.07 6.25
CA GLU A 25 -2.63 9.19 6.57
C GLU A 25 -3.14 8.46 5.32
N ILE A 26 -3.37 9.18 4.22
CA ILE A 26 -3.76 8.56 2.95
C ILE A 26 -2.70 7.59 2.42
N ASN A 27 -1.42 7.96 2.53
CA ASN A 27 -0.32 7.08 2.13
C ASN A 27 -0.36 5.77 2.92
N VAL A 28 -0.53 5.84 4.24
CA VAL A 28 -0.68 4.65 5.10
C VAL A 28 -1.91 3.83 4.71
N ILE A 29 -3.07 4.45 4.55
CA ILE A 29 -4.30 3.76 4.15
C ILE A 29 -4.11 3.02 2.82
N VAL A 30 -3.57 3.69 1.80
CA VAL A 30 -3.42 3.10 0.45
C VAL A 30 -2.42 1.94 0.48
N TYR A 31 -1.22 2.16 1.04
CA TYR A 31 -0.12 1.21 0.91
C TYR A 31 -0.12 0.10 1.98
N TYR A 32 -0.69 0.34 3.16
CA TYR A 32 -0.74 -0.67 4.23
C TYR A 32 -2.10 -1.34 4.38
N ILE A 33 -3.18 -0.75 3.86
CA ILE A 33 -4.54 -1.32 3.97
C ILE A 33 -5.07 -1.72 2.61
N ILE A 34 -5.24 -0.77 1.68
CA ILE A 34 -5.96 -1.02 0.42
C ILE A 34 -5.20 -2.00 -0.49
N ILE A 35 -3.93 -1.73 -0.79
CA ILE A 35 -3.12 -2.59 -1.68
C ILE A 35 -2.96 -4.00 -1.09
N PRO A 36 -2.57 -4.19 0.19
CA PRO A 36 -2.51 -5.51 0.80
C PRO A 36 -3.87 -6.23 0.83
N SER A 37 -4.96 -5.52 1.11
CA SER A 37 -6.31 -6.10 1.05
C SER A 37 -6.64 -6.62 -0.34
N LEU A 38 -6.25 -5.89 -1.39
CA LEU A 38 -6.46 -6.32 -2.78
C LEU A 38 -5.67 -7.59 -3.10
N PHE A 39 -4.42 -7.70 -2.64
CA PHE A 39 -3.62 -8.92 -2.82
C PHE A 39 -4.26 -10.12 -2.12
N LEU A 40 -4.63 -9.95 -0.84
CA LEU A 40 -5.22 -11.02 -0.06
C LEU A 40 -6.61 -11.40 -0.56
N TYR A 41 -7.38 -10.46 -1.10
CA TYR A 41 -8.64 -10.75 -1.77
C TYR A 41 -8.41 -11.64 -3.00
N LEU A 42 -7.50 -11.26 -3.90
CA LEU A 42 -7.18 -12.08 -5.07
C LEU A 42 -6.65 -13.46 -4.68
N LEU A 43 -5.77 -13.52 -3.68
CA LEU A 43 -5.23 -14.77 -3.15
C LEU A 43 -6.33 -15.65 -2.54
N SER A 44 -7.25 -15.08 -1.77
CA SER A 44 -8.36 -15.81 -1.15
C SER A 44 -9.27 -16.48 -2.19
N ARG A 45 -9.45 -15.84 -3.36
CA ARG A 45 -10.20 -16.40 -4.49
C ARG A 45 -9.47 -17.57 -5.15
N ILE A 46 -8.14 -17.50 -5.25
CA ILE A 46 -7.30 -18.56 -5.80
C ILE A 46 -7.28 -19.79 -4.88
N VAL A 47 -7.07 -19.57 -3.57
CA VAL A 47 -7.04 -20.63 -2.56
C VAL A 47 -8.45 -21.15 -2.22
N LYS A 48 -9.50 -20.46 -2.69
CA LYS A 48 -10.91 -20.69 -2.33
C LYS A 48 -11.18 -20.63 -0.82
N ASN A 49 -10.38 -19.84 -0.09
CA ASN A 49 -10.52 -19.65 1.34
C ASN A 49 -10.62 -18.17 1.72
N TYR A 50 -11.85 -17.73 2.01
CA TYR A 50 -12.15 -16.34 2.39
C TYR A 50 -11.74 -15.98 3.82
N THR A 51 -11.40 -16.94 4.68
CA THR A 51 -10.90 -16.61 6.04
C THR A 51 -9.58 -15.83 6.02
N ILE A 52 -8.79 -15.93 4.94
CA ILE A 52 -7.54 -15.16 4.80
C ILE A 52 -7.84 -13.65 4.73
N ILE A 53 -8.75 -13.22 3.86
CA ILE A 53 -9.10 -11.80 3.77
C ILE A 53 -9.87 -11.33 5.01
N LEU A 54 -10.76 -12.17 5.55
CA LEU A 54 -11.52 -11.83 6.75
C LEU A 54 -10.62 -11.61 7.97
N SER A 55 -9.67 -12.52 8.21
CA SER A 55 -8.71 -12.39 9.32
C SER A 55 -7.85 -11.13 9.19
N PHE A 56 -7.42 -10.78 7.97
CA PHE A 56 -6.70 -9.55 7.72
C PHE A 56 -7.56 -8.30 8.01
N LEU A 57 -8.81 -8.27 7.56
CA LEU A 57 -9.71 -7.14 7.85
C LEU A 57 -10.00 -7.00 9.35
N VAL A 58 -10.18 -8.11 10.07
CA VAL A 58 -10.33 -8.10 11.54
C VAL A 58 -9.05 -7.59 12.23
N PHE A 59 -7.88 -7.98 11.73
CA PHE A 59 -6.60 -7.48 12.25
C PHE A 59 -6.46 -5.96 12.02
N ILE A 60 -6.77 -5.47 10.82
CA ILE A 60 -6.77 -4.02 10.54
C ILE A 60 -7.79 -3.31 11.43
N PHE A 61 -9.00 -3.83 11.57
CA PHE A 61 -10.02 -3.21 12.41
C PHE A 61 -9.59 -3.13 13.87
N THR A 62 -9.08 -4.23 14.43
CA THR A 62 -8.60 -4.24 15.83
C THR A 62 -7.43 -3.29 16.03
N THR A 63 -6.43 -3.29 15.13
CA THR A 63 -5.30 -2.35 15.23
C THR A 63 -5.75 -0.89 15.18
N LEU A 64 -6.72 -0.55 14.34
CA LEU A 64 -7.30 0.80 14.28
C LEU A 64 -8.00 1.20 15.60
N LEU A 65 -8.67 0.27 16.28
CA LEU A 65 -9.29 0.54 17.59
C LEU A 65 -8.26 0.83 18.70
N PHE A 66 -7.07 0.23 18.62
CA PHE A 66 -5.99 0.49 19.59
C PHE A 66 -5.25 1.82 19.33
N ILE A 67 -5.38 2.41 18.15
CA ILE A 67 -4.71 3.66 17.79
C ILE A 67 -5.51 4.84 18.33
N LYS A 68 -5.01 5.46 19.41
CA LYS A 68 -5.63 6.65 20.01
C LYS A 68 -5.57 7.90 19.13
N ASN A 69 -4.50 8.06 18.35
CA ASN A 69 -4.30 9.19 17.46
C ASN A 69 -3.77 8.70 16.11
N PHE A 70 -4.68 8.60 15.14
CA PHE A 70 -4.38 8.06 13.81
C PHE A 70 -3.35 8.91 13.05
N LYS A 71 -3.39 10.23 13.22
CA LYS A 71 -2.45 11.16 12.60
C LYS A 71 -1.02 10.92 13.07
N LEU A 72 -0.79 10.90 14.38
CA LEU A 72 0.54 10.64 14.94
C LEU A 72 1.07 9.25 14.55
N PHE A 73 0.20 8.24 14.59
CA PHE A 73 0.55 6.90 14.14
C PHE A 73 0.99 6.90 12.66
N SER A 74 0.21 7.56 11.80
CA SER A 74 0.48 7.63 10.36
C SER A 74 1.76 8.40 10.06
N ASP A 75 2.03 9.51 10.77
CA ASP A 75 3.25 10.29 10.62
C ASP A 75 4.49 9.46 11.00
N HIS A 76 4.42 8.70 12.10
CA HIS A 76 5.50 7.80 12.51
C HIS A 76 5.72 6.66 11.52
N LEU A 77 4.65 6.02 11.06
CA LEU A 77 4.74 4.93 10.09
C LEU A 77 5.28 5.43 8.75
N PHE A 78 4.76 6.55 8.26
CA PHE A 78 5.23 7.20 7.03
C PHE A 78 6.72 7.56 7.10
N LYS A 79 7.18 8.13 8.23
CA LYS A 79 8.61 8.43 8.41
C LYS A 79 9.48 7.17 8.33
N LYS A 80 9.02 6.06 8.92
CA LYS A 80 9.72 4.76 8.79
C LYS A 80 9.72 4.27 7.34
N SER A 81 8.61 4.40 6.61
CA SER A 81 8.54 4.05 5.19
C SER A 81 9.50 4.89 4.34
N VAL A 82 9.59 6.21 4.59
CA VAL A 82 10.53 7.09 3.90
C VAL A 82 11.98 6.67 4.19
N ASN A 83 12.31 6.35 5.44
CA ASN A 83 13.64 5.85 5.79
C ASN A 83 13.97 4.53 5.08
N PHE A 84 13.00 3.61 5.01
CA PHE A 84 13.15 2.36 4.26
C PHE A 84 13.40 2.61 2.77
N LEU A 85 12.67 3.54 2.14
CA LEU A 85 12.88 3.89 0.73
C LEU A 85 14.25 4.56 0.50
N ASN A 86 14.67 5.42 1.43
CA ASN A 86 15.99 6.06 1.37
C ASN A 86 17.14 5.07 1.61
N TRP A 87 16.90 3.96 2.33
CA TRP A 87 17.91 2.93 2.52
C TRP A 87 18.38 2.30 1.20
N PHE A 88 17.53 2.28 0.16
CA PHE A 88 17.91 1.83 -1.18
C PHE A 88 18.92 2.75 -1.89
N GLN A 89 19.25 3.92 -1.32
CA GLN A 89 20.38 4.72 -1.80
C GLN A 89 21.70 3.96 -1.74
N ILE A 90 21.84 2.99 -0.82
CA ILE A 90 23.03 2.13 -0.71
C ILE A 90 23.27 1.35 -2.01
N ILE A 91 22.21 0.98 -2.72
CA ILE A 91 22.29 0.29 -4.01
C ILE A 91 22.16 1.23 -5.22
N GLY A 92 22.28 2.55 -4.99
CA GLY A 92 22.24 3.58 -6.03
C GLY A 92 20.84 4.02 -6.48
N LEU A 93 19.77 3.58 -5.81
CA LEU A 93 18.42 4.04 -6.12
C LEU A 93 18.08 5.32 -5.35
N ASN A 94 17.68 6.36 -6.05
CA ASN A 94 17.16 7.56 -5.40
C ASN A 94 15.75 7.33 -4.83
N TYR A 95 15.30 8.21 -3.94
CA TYR A 95 14.00 8.09 -3.27
C TYR A 95 12.82 7.94 -4.25
N ILE A 96 12.82 8.72 -5.33
CA ILE A 96 11.75 8.72 -6.34
C ILE A 96 11.73 7.37 -7.07
N GLN A 97 12.89 6.86 -7.48
CA GLN A 97 13.03 5.56 -8.14
C GLN A 97 12.58 4.43 -7.22
N ALA A 98 13.09 4.39 -5.98
CA ALA A 98 12.71 3.39 -4.99
C ALA A 98 11.21 3.42 -4.71
N SER A 99 10.62 4.61 -4.55
CA SER A 99 9.18 4.78 -4.34
C SER A 99 8.37 4.23 -5.52
N VAL A 100 8.71 4.59 -6.76
CA VAL A 100 7.95 4.12 -7.93
C VAL A 100 8.10 2.61 -8.11
N ILE A 101 9.29 2.06 -7.91
CA ILE A 101 9.52 0.61 -8.02
C ILE A 101 8.70 -0.14 -6.96
N ILE A 102 8.84 0.25 -5.70
CA ILE A 102 8.27 -0.50 -4.57
C ILE A 102 6.78 -0.28 -4.42
N CYS A 103 6.29 0.95 -4.62
CA CYS A 103 4.89 1.30 -4.37
C CYS A 103 4.00 1.15 -5.62
N VAL A 104 4.57 0.90 -6.80
CA VAL A 104 3.81 0.86 -8.06
C VAL A 104 4.12 -0.38 -8.86
N PHE A 105 5.37 -0.53 -9.30
CA PHE A 105 5.74 -1.62 -10.21
C PHE A 105 5.63 -2.99 -9.53
N ILE A 106 6.14 -3.12 -8.30
CA ILE A 106 6.04 -4.38 -7.55
C ILE A 106 4.56 -4.74 -7.29
N PRO A 107 3.71 -3.86 -6.72
CA PRO A 107 2.29 -4.14 -6.55
C PRO A 107 1.56 -4.51 -7.82
N PHE A 108 1.81 -3.77 -8.91
CA PHE A 108 1.21 -4.03 -10.20
C PHE A 108 1.59 -5.41 -10.72
N LEU A 109 2.87 -5.78 -10.63
CA LEU A 109 3.38 -7.08 -11.07
C LEU A 109 2.78 -8.22 -10.25
N ILE A 110 2.66 -8.07 -8.93
CA ILE A 110 2.02 -9.06 -8.05
C ILE A 110 0.55 -9.26 -8.45
N ILE A 111 -0.21 -8.18 -8.62
CA ILE A 111 -1.61 -8.25 -9.04
C ILE A 111 -1.74 -8.96 -10.39
N LEU A 112 -0.88 -8.60 -11.35
CA LEU A 112 -0.89 -9.20 -12.69
C LEU A 112 -0.66 -10.72 -12.61
N ILE A 113 0.35 -11.16 -11.85
CA ILE A 113 0.64 -12.58 -11.63
C ILE A 113 -0.56 -13.30 -11.00
N LEU A 114 -1.15 -12.73 -9.95
CA LEU A 114 -2.32 -13.31 -9.28
C LEU A 114 -3.53 -13.42 -10.22
N LEU A 115 -3.77 -12.41 -11.06
CA LEU A 115 -4.86 -12.43 -12.04
C LEU A 115 -4.64 -13.48 -13.14
N LEU A 116 -3.41 -13.58 -13.67
CA LEU A 116 -3.05 -14.59 -14.67
C LEU A 116 -3.20 -16.01 -14.10
N TYR A 117 -2.74 -16.22 -12.86
CA TYR A 117 -2.88 -17.51 -12.19
C TYR A 117 -4.35 -17.87 -11.98
N ARG A 118 -5.19 -16.91 -11.57
CA ARG A 118 -6.63 -17.11 -11.44
C ARG A 118 -7.27 -17.52 -12.77
N LYS A 119 -6.93 -16.84 -13.87
CA LYS A 119 -7.48 -17.15 -15.20
C LYS A 119 -7.15 -18.58 -15.66
N LYS A 120 -6.00 -19.12 -15.27
CA LYS A 120 -5.61 -20.51 -15.59
C LYS A 120 -6.44 -21.56 -14.85
N GLN A 121 -7.07 -21.21 -13.73
CA GLN A 121 -7.88 -22.14 -12.93
C GLN A 121 -9.39 -22.13 -13.25
N VAL A 122 -9.85 -21.19 -14.09
CA VAL A 122 -11.24 -21.11 -14.59
C VAL A 122 -11.28 -21.75 -15.97
#